data_AF-A0A1W6KB08-F1
#
_entry.id   AF-A0A1W6KB08-F1
#
_cell.length_a   1.000
_cell.length_b   1.000
_cell.length_c   1.000
_cell.angle_alpha   90.00
_cell.angle_beta   90.00
_cell.angle_gamma   90.00
#
_symmetry.space_group_name_H-M   'P 1'
#
loop_
_entity.id
_entity.type
_entity.pdbx_description
1 polymer ?
#
loop_
_entity_poly.entity_id
_entity_poly.type
_entity_poly.pdbx_seq_one_letter_code
_entity_poly.pdbx_strand_id
1 'polypeptide(L)'
;MEIDATDKELSPIEADVWRPKWFVILAHLYFWPKLIDYLVLCLALVLEDDYTTLLRVQINIPVYLAIGLYLFSGKLFSQWVWKLVFFVAFGDEILSAITDSVSIAEFFDIFPYYLLPLYFLCFWYAFCAKEIWREAHQNS
;
A
#
# COMPACT_ATOMS: atom_id res chain seq x y z
N MET A 1 -34.96 29.83 -27.87
CA MET A 1 -35.03 29.57 -26.43
C MET A 1 -33.73 28.88 -26.08
N GLU A 2 -32.74 29.67 -25.71
CA GLU A 2 -31.43 29.17 -25.33
C GLU A 2 -31.57 28.45 -23.99
N ILE A 3 -31.04 27.24 -23.91
CA ILE A 3 -30.79 26.59 -22.62
C ILE A 3 -29.39 27.03 -22.25
N ASP A 4 -29.35 28.05 -21.38
CA ASP A 4 -28.15 28.47 -20.67
C ASP A 4 -27.54 27.25 -19.97
N ALA A 5 -26.46 26.73 -20.55
CA ALA A 5 -25.64 25.69 -19.94
C ALA A 5 -24.74 26.38 -18.92
N THR A 6 -25.35 26.88 -17.84
CA THR A 6 -24.66 27.58 -16.77
C THR A 6 -23.57 26.65 -16.24
N ASP A 7 -22.31 27.08 -16.39
CA ASP A 7 -21.16 26.37 -15.86
C ASP A 7 -21.40 26.05 -14.38
N LYS A 8 -21.65 24.78 -14.08
CA LYS A 8 -21.47 24.27 -12.72
C LYS A 8 -19.97 24.28 -12.47
N GLU A 9 -19.46 25.40 -11.97
CA GLU A 9 -18.25 25.41 -11.16
C GLU A 9 -18.45 24.34 -10.08
N LEU A 10 -17.75 23.20 -10.23
CA LEU A 10 -17.72 22.18 -9.18
C LEU A 10 -17.16 22.87 -7.94
N SER A 11 -17.96 22.89 -6.87
CA SER A 11 -17.54 23.56 -5.65
C SER A 11 -16.20 22.96 -5.17
N PRO A 12 -15.26 23.76 -4.65
CA PRO A 12 -13.97 23.26 -4.16
C PRO A 12 -14.09 22.33 -2.94
N ILE A 13 -15.32 22.09 -2.45
CA ILE A 13 -15.68 21.15 -1.38
C ILE A 13 -15.72 19.70 -1.92
N GLU A 14 -15.88 19.49 -3.24
CA GLU A 14 -15.74 18.18 -3.89
C GLU A 14 -14.28 17.86 -4.27
N ALA A 15 -13.31 18.62 -3.73
CA ALA A 15 -11.94 18.15 -3.57
C ALA A 15 -11.95 17.01 -2.54
N ASP A 16 -12.28 15.81 -3.01
CA ASP A 16 -12.38 14.55 -2.29
C ASP A 16 -10.97 14.18 -1.75
N VAL A 17 -10.52 14.80 -0.64
CA VAL A 17 -9.15 14.71 -0.10
C VAL A 17 -8.88 13.34 0.54
N TRP A 18 -8.84 12.29 -0.27
CA TRP A 18 -8.45 10.94 0.12
C TRP A 18 -6.93 10.80 0.36
N ARG A 19 -6.16 11.89 0.26
CA ARG A 19 -4.72 11.92 0.53
C ARG A 19 -4.28 13.18 1.30
N PRO A 20 -4.76 13.39 2.54
CA PRO A 20 -4.43 14.60 3.28
C PRO A 20 -2.94 14.65 3.65
N LYS A 21 -2.32 15.84 3.54
CA LYS A 21 -0.86 16.01 3.70
C LYS A 21 -0.31 15.44 5.02
N TRP A 22 -1.04 15.58 6.12
CA TRP A 22 -0.63 15.04 7.42
C TRP A 22 -0.53 13.51 7.40
N PHE A 23 -1.44 12.81 6.71
CA PHE A 23 -1.43 11.36 6.60
C PHE A 23 -0.26 10.87 5.73
N VAL A 24 0.07 11.60 4.66
CA VAL A 24 1.27 11.33 3.84
C VAL A 24 2.56 11.51 4.65
N ILE A 25 2.63 12.52 5.53
CA ILE A 25 3.77 12.72 6.44
C ILE A 25 3.91 11.56 7.43
N LEU A 26 2.81 11.12 8.07
CA LEU A 26 2.82 9.94 8.94
C LEU A 26 3.23 8.67 8.19
N ALA A 27 2.72 8.48 6.97
CA ALA A 27 3.08 7.37 6.12
C ALA A 27 4.57 7.37 5.76
N HIS A 28 5.19 8.53 5.49
CA HIS A 28 6.64 8.64 5.31
C HIS A 28 7.42 8.28 6.58
N LEU A 29 7.04 8.83 7.73
CA LEU A 29 7.71 8.59 9.02
C LEU A 29 7.67 7.11 9.43
N TYR A 30 6.60 6.40 9.06
CA TYR A 30 6.45 4.96 9.30
C TYR A 30 7.16 4.10 8.24
N PHE A 31 7.03 4.45 6.96
CA PHE A 31 7.54 3.64 5.84
C PHE A 31 9.07 3.55 5.81
N TRP A 32 9.79 4.66 6.01
CA TRP A 32 11.24 4.66 5.84
C TRP A 32 11.99 3.74 6.83
N PRO A 33 11.71 3.76 8.15
CA PRO A 33 12.28 2.78 9.08
C PRO A 33 11.93 1.35 8.68
N LYS A 34 10.67 1.06 8.32
CA LYS A 34 10.24 -0.29 7.94
C LYS A 34 10.90 -0.80 6.66
N LEU A 35 11.16 0.07 5.69
CA LEU A 35 11.93 -0.30 4.51
C LEU A 35 13.40 -0.62 4.86
N ILE A 36 14.01 0.11 5.80
CA ILE A 36 15.37 -0.19 6.27
C ILE A 36 15.39 -1.52 7.02
N ASP A 37 14.48 -1.74 7.97
CA ASP A 37 14.33 -3.01 8.71
C ASP A 37 14.21 -4.20 7.75
N TYR A 38 13.36 -4.05 6.71
CA TYR A 38 13.14 -5.06 5.68
C TYR A 38 14.38 -5.34 4.82
N LEU A 39 15.12 -4.31 4.41
CA LEU A 39 16.36 -4.46 3.65
C LEU A 39 17.47 -5.11 4.48
N VAL A 40 17.55 -4.80 5.78
CA VAL A 40 18.47 -5.46 6.72
C VAL A 40 18.11 -6.94 6.89
N LEU A 41 16.82 -7.27 7.04
CA LEU A 41 16.35 -8.66 7.09
C LEU A 41 16.71 -9.43 5.81
N CYS A 42 16.45 -8.84 4.62
CA CYS A 42 16.81 -9.47 3.36
C CYS A 42 18.33 -9.72 3.24
N LEU A 43 19.15 -8.77 3.70
CA LEU A 43 20.61 -8.93 3.70
C LEU A 43 21.06 -10.02 4.67
N ALA A 44 20.48 -10.10 5.87
CA ALA A 44 20.78 -11.15 6.84
C ALA A 44 20.47 -12.55 6.28
N LEU A 45 19.27 -12.75 5.71
CA LEU A 45 18.86 -14.03 5.11
C LEU A 45 19.76 -14.45 3.93
N VAL A 46 20.27 -13.49 3.14
CA VAL A 46 21.26 -13.75 2.07
C VAL A 46 22.62 -14.16 2.65
N LEU A 47 23.04 -13.60 3.78
CA LEU A 47 24.30 -13.95 4.46
C LEU A 47 24.22 -15.27 5.22
N GLU A 48 23.01 -15.71 5.60
CA GLU A 48 22.73 -16.97 6.31
C GLU A 48 22.40 -18.14 5.35
N ASP A 49 22.41 -17.90 4.03
CA ASP A 49 22.01 -18.86 2.98
C ASP A 49 20.56 -19.41 3.13
N ASP A 50 19.66 -18.73 3.86
CA ASP A 50 18.25 -19.11 3.97
C ASP A 50 17.41 -18.54 2.81
N TYR A 51 17.62 -19.15 1.64
CA TYR A 51 16.86 -18.85 0.43
C TYR A 51 15.35 -19.17 0.55
N THR A 52 14.95 -20.04 1.49
CA THR A 52 13.53 -20.42 1.64
C THR A 52 12.75 -19.30 2.33
N THR A 53 13.27 -18.80 3.45
CA THR A 53 12.70 -17.65 4.14
C THR A 53 12.83 -16.38 3.30
N LEU A 54 13.96 -16.19 2.60
CA LEU A 54 14.15 -15.07 1.68
C LEU A 54 13.05 -15.03 0.59
N LEU A 55 12.74 -16.16 -0.05
CA LEU A 55 11.69 -16.24 -1.08
C LEU A 55 10.29 -15.91 -0.53
N ARG A 56 9.98 -16.33 0.71
CA ARG A 56 8.72 -15.94 1.37
C ARG A 56 8.68 -14.43 1.60
N VAL A 57 9.72 -13.87 2.21
CA VAL A 57 9.81 -12.42 2.53
C VAL A 57 9.68 -11.54 1.27
N GLN A 58 10.15 -12.01 0.10
CA GLN A 58 10.02 -11.28 -1.17
C GLN A 58 8.59 -11.00 -1.63
N ILE A 59 7.57 -11.72 -1.12
CA ILE A 59 6.16 -11.42 -1.45
C ILE A 59 5.73 -10.02 -0.99
N ASN A 60 6.47 -9.43 -0.06
CA ASN A 60 6.27 -8.06 0.42
C ASN A 60 6.94 -6.98 -0.45
N ILE A 61 7.85 -7.29 -1.38
CA ILE A 61 8.47 -6.27 -2.26
C ILE A 61 7.41 -5.46 -3.03
N PRO A 62 6.37 -6.06 -3.64
CA PRO A 62 5.29 -5.32 -4.26
C PRO A 62 4.50 -4.43 -3.28
N VAL A 63 4.38 -4.82 -2.01
CA VAL A 63 3.73 -4.02 -0.96
C VAL A 63 4.56 -2.77 -0.66
N TYR A 64 5.87 -2.91 -0.44
CA TYR A 64 6.77 -1.76 -0.26
C TYR A 64 6.80 -0.84 -1.49
N LEU A 65 6.76 -1.41 -2.71
CA LEU A 65 6.68 -0.63 -3.95
C LEU A 65 5.35 0.14 -4.08
N ALA A 66 4.22 -0.48 -3.74
CA ALA A 66 2.91 0.17 -3.70
C ALA A 66 2.90 1.38 -2.76
N ILE A 67 3.48 1.24 -1.56
CA ILE A 67 3.58 2.33 -0.59
C ILE A 67 4.53 3.43 -1.09
N GLY A 68 5.68 3.07 -1.68
CA GLY A 68 6.57 4.03 -2.32
C GLY A 68 5.85 4.85 -3.41
N LEU A 69 5.11 4.18 -4.30
CA LEU A 69 4.30 4.84 -5.32
C LEU A 69 3.20 5.73 -4.71
N TYR A 70 2.54 5.31 -3.63
CA TYR A 70 1.59 6.15 -2.89
C TYR A 70 2.23 7.42 -2.32
N LEU A 71 3.42 7.32 -1.74
CA LEU A 71 4.14 8.44 -1.15
C LEU A 71 4.61 9.45 -2.20
N PHE A 72 5.08 8.98 -3.35
CA PHE A 72 5.51 9.83 -4.47
C PHE A 72 4.39 10.17 -5.48
N SER A 73 3.14 9.76 -5.24
CA SER A 73 2.00 9.95 -6.14
C SER A 73 2.17 9.29 -7.52
N GLY A 74 3.00 8.25 -7.59
CA GLY A 74 3.36 7.53 -8.81
C GLY A 74 2.30 6.53 -9.26
N LYS A 75 2.29 6.26 -10.58
CA LYS A 75 1.47 5.22 -11.22
C LYS A 75 2.41 4.29 -11.98
N LEU A 76 2.27 2.99 -11.75
CA LEU A 76 2.95 1.92 -12.49
C LEU A 76 1.93 0.79 -12.66
N PHE A 77 1.84 0.18 -13.84
CA PHE A 77 0.80 -0.81 -14.17
C PHE A 77 -0.66 -0.28 -13.97
N SER A 78 -1.65 -1.17 -14.15
CA SER A 78 -3.06 -0.85 -13.88
C SER A 78 -3.39 -0.94 -12.40
N GLN A 79 -4.35 -0.15 -11.92
CA GLN A 79 -4.87 -0.21 -10.54
C GLN A 79 -5.26 -1.63 -10.11
N TRP A 80 -5.78 -2.44 -11.05
CA TRP A 80 -6.17 -3.83 -10.79
C TRP A 80 -5.00 -4.73 -10.37
N VAL A 81 -3.77 -4.46 -10.85
CA VAL A 81 -2.58 -5.21 -10.44
C VAL A 81 -2.29 -4.98 -8.96
N TRP A 82 -2.44 -3.75 -8.46
CA TRP A 82 -2.19 -3.42 -7.05
C TRP A 82 -3.27 -3.95 -6.11
N LYS A 83 -4.52 -4.05 -6.59
CA LYS A 83 -5.58 -4.75 -5.84
C LYS A 83 -5.24 -6.24 -5.70
N LEU A 84 -4.74 -6.88 -6.76
CA LEU A 84 -4.29 -8.27 -6.71
C LEU A 84 -3.06 -8.43 -5.80
N VAL A 85 -2.07 -7.55 -5.89
CA VAL A 85 -0.90 -7.51 -4.97
C VAL A 85 -1.35 -7.45 -3.52
N PHE A 86 -2.27 -6.55 -3.19
CA PHE A 86 -2.83 -6.45 -1.83
C PHE A 86 -3.45 -7.78 -1.38
N PHE A 87 -4.33 -8.38 -2.17
CA PHE A 87 -4.98 -9.65 -1.81
C PHE A 87 -4.00 -10.82 -1.70
N VAL A 88 -2.98 -10.90 -2.55
CA VAL A 88 -1.97 -11.95 -2.51
C VAL A 88 -1.11 -11.83 -1.24
N ALA A 89 -0.53 -10.66 -0.97
CA ALA A 89 0.34 -10.48 0.18
C ALA A 89 -0.43 -10.56 1.52
N PHE A 90 -1.62 -9.96 1.61
CA PHE A 90 -2.46 -10.07 2.80
C PHE A 90 -3.00 -11.49 3.02
N GLY A 91 -3.26 -12.24 1.94
CA GLY A 91 -3.66 -13.64 2.00
C GLY A 91 -2.54 -14.58 2.44
N ASP A 92 -1.30 -14.32 2.02
CA ASP A 92 -0.11 -15.06 2.44
C ASP A 92 0.18 -14.85 3.94
N GLU A 93 0.06 -13.62 4.43
CA GLU A 93 0.21 -13.31 5.85
C GLU A 93 -0.85 -14.02 6.72
N ILE A 94 -2.10 -14.04 6.27
CA ILE A 94 -3.17 -14.82 6.93
C ILE A 94 -2.84 -16.32 6.90
N LEU A 95 -2.29 -16.83 5.80
CA LEU A 95 -1.94 -18.23 5.66
C LEU A 95 -0.80 -18.61 6.62
N SER A 96 0.29 -17.83 6.68
CA SER A 96 1.42 -18.08 7.60
C SER A 96 0.95 -18.08 9.05
N ALA A 97 0.12 -17.10 9.43
CA ALA A 97 -0.47 -17.04 10.77
C ALA A 97 -1.30 -18.28 11.15
N ILE A 98 -2.01 -18.88 10.18
CA ILE A 98 -2.78 -20.10 10.39
C ILE A 98 -1.87 -21.35 10.42
N THR A 99 -0.85 -21.42 9.55
CA THR A 99 0.00 -22.62 9.41
C THR A 99 1.05 -22.74 10.50
N ASP A 100 1.66 -21.64 10.92
CA ASP A 100 2.79 -21.65 11.85
C ASP A 100 2.35 -21.84 13.32
N SER A 101 1.06 -22.12 13.55
CA SER A 101 0.46 -22.40 14.86
C SER A 101 0.69 -21.29 15.90
N VAL A 102 0.95 -20.07 15.43
CA VAL A 102 1.03 -18.85 16.24
C VAL A 102 -0.23 -18.76 17.07
N SER A 103 -0.11 -18.58 18.39
CA SER A 103 -1.30 -18.47 19.22
C SER A 103 -2.11 -17.26 18.76
N ILE A 104 -3.45 -17.34 18.85
CA ILE A 104 -4.32 -16.22 18.46
C ILE A 104 -3.91 -14.92 19.19
N ALA A 105 -3.39 -15.04 20.43
CA ALA A 105 -2.79 -13.93 21.16
C ALA A 105 -1.54 -13.35 20.48
N GLU A 106 -0.52 -14.17 20.17
CA GLU A 106 0.70 -13.71 19.49
C GLU A 106 0.43 -13.12 18.10
N PHE A 107 -0.56 -13.66 17.37
CA PHE A 107 -1.01 -13.06 16.12
C PHE A 107 -1.57 -11.65 16.36
N PHE A 108 -2.45 -11.47 17.36
CA PHE A 108 -2.97 -10.15 17.72
C PHE A 108 -1.96 -9.23 18.43
N ASP A 109 -0.83 -9.72 18.94
CA ASP A 109 0.25 -8.89 19.50
C ASP A 109 1.25 -8.41 18.42
N ILE A 110 1.53 -9.22 17.39
CA ILE A 110 2.52 -8.90 16.35
C ILE A 110 1.86 -8.18 15.15
N PHE A 111 0.74 -8.72 14.65
CA PHE A 111 0.10 -8.30 13.40
C PHE A 111 -0.35 -6.83 13.38
N PRO A 112 -1.09 -6.28 14.39
CA PRO A 112 -1.61 -4.92 14.31
C PRO A 112 -0.55 -3.83 14.42
N TYR A 113 0.61 -4.11 15.04
CA TYR A 113 1.65 -3.11 15.27
C TYR A 113 2.72 -3.08 14.18
N TYR A 114 3.12 -4.23 13.64
CA TYR A 114 4.24 -4.31 12.68
C TYR A 114 3.83 -4.35 11.21
N LEU A 115 2.70 -4.98 10.87
CA LEU A 115 2.38 -5.34 9.49
C LEU A 115 1.07 -4.70 9.00
N LEU A 116 0.05 -4.64 9.86
CA LEU A 116 -1.24 -4.01 9.54
C LEU A 116 -1.11 -2.60 8.95
N PRO A 117 -0.21 -1.69 9.40
CA PRO A 117 -0.10 -0.36 8.80
C PRO A 117 0.54 -0.36 7.40
N LEU A 118 1.41 -1.33 7.07
CA LEU A 118 1.94 -1.50 5.70
C LEU A 118 0.83 -1.97 4.76
N TYR A 119 0.11 -3.02 5.14
CA TYR A 119 -1.02 -3.53 4.36
C TYR A 119 -2.15 -2.48 4.23
N PHE A 120 -2.39 -1.67 5.26
CA PHE A 120 -3.32 -0.54 5.20
C PHE A 120 -2.88 0.53 4.19
N LEU A 121 -1.59 0.91 4.15
CA LEU A 121 -1.09 1.86 3.15
C LEU A 121 -1.15 1.29 1.73
N CYS A 122 -0.90 0.00 1.55
CA CYS A 122 -1.06 -0.71 0.27
C CYS A 122 -2.53 -0.75 -0.18
N PHE A 123 -3.46 -1.07 0.73
CA PHE A 123 -4.90 -0.97 0.51
C PHE A 123 -5.29 0.47 0.11
N TRP A 124 -4.79 1.47 0.84
CA TRP A 124 -5.09 2.87 0.58
C TRP A 124 -4.62 3.28 -0.82
N TYR A 125 -3.43 2.84 -1.24
CA TYR A 125 -2.94 3.02 -2.60
C TYR A 125 -3.84 2.36 -3.65
N ALA A 126 -4.17 1.07 -3.48
CA ALA A 126 -4.86 0.28 -4.48
C ALA A 126 -6.36 0.60 -4.60
N PHE A 127 -7.02 1.06 -3.53
CA PHE A 127 -8.47 1.24 -3.45
C PHE A 127 -8.91 2.69 -3.20
N CYS A 128 -8.22 3.43 -2.32
CA CYS A 128 -8.70 4.73 -1.82
C CYS A 128 -8.09 5.94 -2.54
N ALA A 129 -6.86 5.85 -3.03
CA ALA A 129 -6.11 6.96 -3.61
C ALA A 129 -6.58 7.34 -5.03
N LYS A 130 -7.85 7.77 -5.18
CA LYS A 130 -8.49 8.15 -6.47
C LYS A 130 -7.84 9.33 -7.21
N GLU A 131 -6.99 10.11 -6.56
CA GLU A 131 -6.19 11.18 -7.20
C GLU A 131 -5.03 10.56 -8.01
N ILE A 132 -4.44 9.51 -7.46
CA ILE A 132 -3.74 8.46 -8.21
C ILE A 132 -4.82 7.66 -8.96
N TRP A 133 -4.48 6.85 -9.97
CA TRP A 133 -5.45 6.14 -10.83
C TRP A 133 -6.36 6.99 -11.71
N ARG A 134 -6.97 8.12 -11.28
CA ARG A 134 -7.79 8.98 -12.17
C ARG A 134 -7.02 9.29 -13.43
N GLU A 135 -7.53 8.77 -14.54
CA GLU A 135 -6.95 9.01 -15.85
C GLU A 135 -7.08 10.50 -16.18
N ALA A 136 -6.10 11.05 -16.88
CA ALA A 136 -6.16 12.42 -17.35
C ALA A 136 -7.10 12.49 -18.56
N HIS A 137 -8.41 12.32 -18.32
CA HIS A 137 -9.47 12.66 -19.26
C HIS A 137 -9.54 14.19 -19.40
N GLN A 138 -8.54 14.76 -20.10
CA GLN A 138 -8.50 16.11 -20.66
C GLN A 138 -7.11 16.31 -21.31
N ASN A 139 -7.00 15.88 -22.58
CA ASN A 139 -6.13 16.42 -23.64
C ASN A 139 -6.22 15.49 -24.88
N SER A 140 -7.40 15.51 -25.53
CA SER A 140 -7.67 14.93 -26.85
C SER A 140 -8.72 15.79 -27.55
#